data_AF-A0A436DH21-F1
#
_entry.id   AF-A0A436DH21-F1
#
_cell.length_a   1.000
_cell.length_b   1.000
_cell.length_c   1.000
_cell.angle_alpha   90.00
_cell.angle_beta   90.00
_cell.angle_gamma   90.00
#
_symmetry.space_group_name_H-M   'P 1'
#
loop_
_entity.id
_entity.type
_entity.pdbx_description
1 polymer ?
#
loop_
_entity_poly.entity_id
_entity_poly.type
_entity_poly.pdbx_seq_one_letter_code
_entity_poly.pdbx_strand_id
1 'polypeptide(L)'
;MSDMQLRIEALYRSDVRGSALLIVCLWATILFVLLMTWPYIPHSGIKAVVAIAAAAVLIFNTAAILAMVKHYKEDKEFIYGLDIKNADAFRNRKS
;
A
#
# COMPACT_ATOMS: atom_id res chain seq x y z
N MET A 1 19.98 17.40 -9.77
CA MET A 1 18.87 17.22 -8.81
C MET A 1 19.25 17.94 -7.53
N SER A 2 18.35 18.73 -6.96
CA SER A 2 18.62 19.41 -5.68
C SER A 2 18.57 18.41 -4.52
N ASP A 3 19.29 18.69 -3.42
CA ASP A 3 19.29 17.84 -2.21
C ASP A 3 17.87 17.55 -1.69
N MET A 4 16.98 18.54 -1.80
CA MET A 4 15.56 18.41 -1.46
C MET A 4 14.83 17.36 -2.30
N GLN A 5 15.09 17.29 -3.62
CA GLN A 5 14.47 16.28 -4.49
C GLN A 5 14.92 14.86 -4.15
N LEU A 6 16.16 14.66 -3.70
CA LEU A 6 16.67 13.36 -3.26
C LEU A 6 15.96 12.88 -1.99
N ARG A 7 15.74 13.78 -1.02
CA ARG A 7 15.02 13.47 0.21
C ARG A 7 13.55 13.12 -0.05
N ILE A 8 12.88 13.87 -0.94
CA ILE A 8 11.49 13.58 -1.36
C ILE A 8 11.38 12.20 -2.00
N GLU A 9 12.30 11.87 -2.92
CA GLU A 9 12.29 10.57 -3.61
C GLU A 9 12.56 9.40 -2.65
N ALA A 10 13.41 9.59 -1.63
CA ALA A 10 13.68 8.57 -0.62
C ALA A 10 12.44 8.26 0.25
N LEU A 11 11.71 9.29 0.68
CA LEU A 11 10.45 9.17 1.42
C LEU A 11 9.39 8.44 0.58
N TYR A 12 9.17 8.90 -0.65
CA TYR A 12 8.24 8.26 -1.57
C TYR A 12 8.58 6.78 -1.80
N ARG A 13 9.87 6.44 -1.98
CA ARG A 13 10.30 5.06 -2.20
C ARG A 13 10.07 4.17 -0.96
N SER A 14 10.18 4.74 0.24
CA SER A 14 9.84 4.03 1.48
C SER A 14 8.35 3.70 1.56
N ASP A 15 7.48 4.67 1.24
CA ASP A 15 6.03 4.48 1.28
C ASP A 15 5.56 3.47 0.22
N VAL A 16 6.16 3.50 -0.97
CA VAL A 16 5.91 2.50 -2.02
C VAL A 16 6.29 1.10 -1.54
N ARG A 17 7.43 0.94 -0.86
CA ARG A 17 7.86 -0.34 -0.28
C ARG A 17 6.89 -0.82 0.80
N GLY A 18 6.44 0.06 1.69
CA GLY A 18 5.45 -0.26 2.72
C GLY A 18 4.13 -0.73 2.10
N SER A 19 3.65 0.00 1.10
CA SER A 19 2.44 -0.34 0.35
C SER A 19 2.56 -1.70 -0.34
N ALA A 20 3.71 -2.01 -0.96
CA ALA A 20 3.98 -3.31 -1.56
C ALA A 20 3.97 -4.44 -0.51
N LEU A 21 4.58 -4.22 0.65
CA LEU A 21 4.58 -5.19 1.74
C LEU A 21 3.15 -5.49 2.23
N LEU A 22 2.32 -4.46 2.39
CA LEU A 22 0.92 -4.64 2.79
C LEU A 22 0.11 -5.45 1.77
N ILE A 23 0.30 -5.20 0.47
CA ILE A 23 -0.32 -6.01 -0.59
C ILE A 23 0.12 -7.47 -0.47
N VAL A 24 1.42 -7.74 -0.33
CA VAL A 24 1.94 -9.11 -0.19
C VAL A 24 1.36 -9.81 1.03
N CYS A 25 1.33 -9.14 2.20
CA CYS A 25 0.75 -9.68 3.42
C CYS A 25 -0.75 -10.00 3.26
N LEU A 26 -1.50 -9.11 2.61
CA LEU A 26 -2.92 -9.32 2.32
C LEU A 26 -3.13 -10.56 1.45
N TRP A 27 -2.38 -10.66 0.34
CA TRP A 27 -2.44 -11.80 -0.58
C TRP A 27 -2.10 -13.10 0.13
N ALA A 28 -1.00 -13.13 0.89
CA ALA A 28 -0.58 -14.29 1.65
C ALA A 28 -1.67 -14.74 2.63
N THR A 29 -2.27 -13.80 3.36
CA THR A 29 -3.30 -14.10 4.36
C THR A 29 -4.57 -14.66 3.72
N ILE A 30 -5.11 -13.99 2.70
CA ILE A 30 -6.36 -14.40 2.05
C ILE A 30 -6.19 -15.75 1.35
N LEU A 31 -5.09 -15.94 0.60
CA LEU A 31 -4.84 -17.21 -0.07
C LEU A 31 -4.60 -18.35 0.93
N PHE A 32 -3.86 -18.09 2.00
CA PHE A 32 -3.66 -19.09 3.05
C PHE A 32 -4.99 -19.53 3.66
N VAL A 33 -5.86 -18.59 4.04
CA VAL A 33 -7.19 -18.89 4.58
C VAL A 33 -8.04 -19.65 3.56
N LEU A 34 -8.05 -19.22 2.29
CA LEU A 34 -8.81 -19.88 1.24
C LEU A 34 -8.36 -21.33 1.05
N LEU A 35 -7.05 -21.59 0.99
CA LEU A 35 -6.50 -22.93 0.80
C LEU A 35 -6.75 -23.83 2.01
N MET A 36 -6.56 -23.30 3.22
CA MET A 36 -6.80 -24.05 4.45
C MET A 36 -8.28 -24.34 4.69
N THR A 37 -9.18 -23.45 4.27
CA THR A 37 -10.62 -23.66 4.45
C THR A 37 -11.25 -24.48 3.32
N TRP A 38 -10.62 -24.55 2.14
CA TRP A 38 -11.15 -25.22 0.95
C TRP A 38 -11.69 -26.65 1.16
N PRO A 39 -10.99 -27.58 1.84
CA PRO A 39 -11.48 -28.95 2.02
C PRO A 39 -12.67 -29.04 2.97
N TYR A 40 -12.87 -28.04 3.83
CA TYR A 40 -13.94 -28.01 4.82
C TYR A 40 -15.26 -27.42 4.29
N ILE A 41 -15.27 -26.86 3.06
CA ILE A 41 -16.48 -26.32 2.45
C ILE A 41 -17.24 -27.45 1.75
N PRO A 42 -18.45 -27.83 2.22
CA PRO A 42 -19.16 -29.00 1.71
C PRO A 42 -19.91 -28.73 0.39
N HIS A 43 -20.38 -27.50 0.17
CA HIS A 43 -21.23 -27.15 -0.98
C HIS A 43 -20.46 -26.40 -2.06
N SER A 44 -20.59 -26.86 -3.31
CA SER A 44 -19.93 -26.22 -4.47
C SER A 44 -20.36 -24.77 -4.70
N GLY A 45 -21.63 -24.42 -4.41
CA GLY A 45 -22.09 -23.04 -4.49
C GLY A 45 -21.37 -22.11 -3.51
N ILE A 46 -21.13 -22.57 -2.28
CA ILE A 46 -20.39 -21.80 -1.26
C ILE A 46 -18.92 -21.65 -1.69
N LYS A 47 -18.30 -22.69 -2.27
CA LYS A 47 -16.94 -22.59 -2.82
C LYS A 47 -16.82 -21.49 -3.88
N ALA A 48 -17.78 -21.41 -4.79
CA ALA A 48 -17.80 -20.36 -5.81
C ALA A 48 -17.92 -18.96 -5.20
N VAL A 49 -18.86 -18.78 -4.25
CA VAL A 49 -19.06 -17.49 -3.57
C VAL A 49 -17.80 -17.06 -2.82
N VAL A 50 -17.19 -17.95 -2.04
CA VAL A 50 -15.98 -17.66 -1.28
C VAL A 50 -14.80 -17.34 -2.20
N ALA A 51 -14.63 -18.08 -3.31
CA ALA A 51 -13.58 -17.82 -4.29
C ALA A 51 -13.75 -16.45 -4.97
N ILE A 52 -14.97 -16.09 -5.39
CA ILE A 52 -15.27 -14.80 -6.01
C ILE A 52 -15.06 -13.67 -5.00
N ALA A 53 -15.52 -13.83 -3.76
CA ALA A 53 -15.32 -12.84 -2.71
C ALA A 53 -13.84 -12.63 -2.38
N ALA A 54 -13.06 -13.70 -2.26
CA ALA A 54 -11.62 -13.63 -2.04
C ALA A 54 -10.92 -12.90 -3.21
N ALA A 55 -11.27 -13.25 -4.45
CA ALA A 55 -10.74 -12.58 -5.64
C ALA A 55 -11.09 -11.09 -5.67
N ALA A 56 -12.34 -10.73 -5.36
CA ALA A 56 -12.79 -9.34 -5.30
C ALA A 56 -12.01 -8.54 -4.25
N VAL A 57 -11.84 -9.08 -3.04
CA VAL A 57 -11.07 -8.44 -1.97
C VAL A 57 -9.63 -8.17 -2.44
N LEU A 58 -8.97 -9.17 -3.01
CA LEU A 58 -7.59 -9.06 -3.47
C LEU A 58 -7.43 -8.04 -4.60
N ILE A 59 -8.27 -8.12 -5.63
CA ILE A 59 -8.19 -7.24 -6.80
C ILE A 59 -8.49 -5.80 -6.40
N PHE A 60 -9.60 -5.56 -5.68
CA PHE A 60 -10.00 -4.19 -5.33
C PHE A 60 -9.04 -3.54 -4.33
N ASN A 61 -8.54 -4.26 -3.33
CA ASN A 61 -7.53 -3.68 -2.43
C ASN A 61 -6.23 -3.37 -3.18
N THR A 62 -5.77 -4.27 -4.03
CA THR A 62 -4.55 -4.03 -4.82
C THR A 62 -4.73 -2.82 -5.73
N ALA A 63 -5.88 -2.71 -6.42
CA ALA A 63 -6.19 -1.57 -7.28
C ALA A 63 -6.28 -0.25 -6.49
N ALA A 64 -6.91 -0.24 -5.31
CA ALA A 64 -7.02 0.94 -4.46
C ALA A 64 -5.64 1.44 -3.99
N ILE A 65 -4.77 0.54 -3.51
CA ILE A 65 -3.41 0.89 -3.08
C ILE A 65 -2.57 1.37 -4.27
N LEU A 66 -2.68 0.73 -5.44
CA LEU A 66 -1.99 1.19 -6.65
C LEU A 66 -2.48 2.56 -7.10
N ALA A 67 -3.78 2.84 -7.00
CA ALA A 67 -4.34 4.16 -7.29
C ALA A 67 -3.80 5.22 -6.31
N MET A 68 -3.75 4.91 -5.02
CA MET A 68 -3.18 5.78 -3.98
C MET A 68 -1.71 6.09 -4.26
N VAL A 69 -0.88 5.07 -4.54
CA VAL A 69 0.55 5.25 -4.86
C VAL A 69 0.74 6.05 -6.15
N LYS A 70 -0.06 5.78 -7.18
CA LYS A 70 -0.02 6.52 -8.45
C LYS A 70 -0.33 8.00 -8.21
N HIS A 71 -1.37 8.30 -7.46
CA HIS A 71 -1.74 9.67 -7.12
C HIS A 71 -0.66 10.37 -6.28
N TYR A 72 -0.06 9.67 -5.31
CA TYR A 72 1.08 10.18 -4.55
C TYR A 72 2.28 10.54 -5.42
N LYS A 73 2.52 9.80 -6.51
CA LYS A 73 3.59 10.15 -7.45
C LYS A 73 3.36 11.51 -8.13
N GLU A 74 2.10 11.87 -8.37
CA GLU A 74 1.70 13.12 -9.03
C GLU A 74 1.83 14.31 -8.06
N ASP A 75 1.53 14.12 -6.78
CA ASP A 75 1.53 15.19 -5.76
C ASP A 75 2.75 15.20 -4.81
N LYS A 76 3.73 14.30 -5.00
CA LYS A 76 4.88 14.11 -4.10
C LYS A 76 5.71 15.37 -3.87
N GLU A 77 5.87 16.22 -4.87
CA GLU A 77 6.73 17.41 -4.76
C GLU A 77 6.12 18.47 -3.82
N PHE A 78 4.78 18.57 -3.79
CA PHE A 78 4.08 19.48 -2.90
C PHE A 78 4.01 18.92 -1.47
N ILE A 79 3.56 17.67 -1.32
CA ILE A 79 3.32 17.05 0.00
C ILE A 79 4.65 16.91 0.77
N TYR A 80 5.62 16.18 0.21
CA TYR A 80 6.87 15.92 0.93
C TYR A 80 7.79 17.15 0.97
N GLY A 81 7.68 18.06 0.01
CA GLY A 81 8.41 19.33 0.01
C GLY A 81 7.98 20.24 1.17
N LEU A 82 6.69 20.29 1.49
CA LEU A 82 6.16 21.03 2.64
C LEU A 82 6.57 20.36 3.97
N ASP A 83 6.47 19.04 4.07
CA ASP A 83 6.85 18.29 5.27
C ASP A 83 8.32 18.47 5.63
N ILE A 84 9.23 18.40 4.65
CA ILE A 84 10.66 18.61 4.86
C ILE A 84 10.94 20.03 5.34
N LYS A 85 10.31 21.05 4.71
CA LYS A 85 10.48 22.45 5.12
C LYS A 85 9.98 22.69 6.55
N ASN A 86 8.85 22.10 6.92
CA ASN A 86 8.31 22.19 8.27
C ASN A 86 9.23 21.48 9.28
N ALA A 87 9.69 20.26 8.97
CA ALA A 87 10.61 19.51 9.83
C ALA A 87 11.93 20.25 10.05
N ASP A 88 12.51 20.84 8.99
CA ASP A 88 13.73 21.62 9.07
C ASP A 88 13.50 22.93 9.88
N ALA A 89 12.33 23.58 9.73
CA ALA A 89 11.96 24.75 10.54
C ALA A 89 11.78 24.41 12.03
N PHE A 90 11.21 23.25 12.38
CA PHE A 90 11.12 22.77 13.76
C PHE A 90 12.50 22.47 14.35
N ARG A 91 13.41 21.88 13.57
CA ARG A 91 14.79 21.59 14.00
C ARG A 91 15.57 22.86 14.27
N ASN A 92 15.42 23.89 13.43
CA ASN A 92 16.09 25.18 13.59
C ASN A 92 15.54 26.02 14.76
N ARG A 93 14.32 25.75 15.23
CA ARG A 93 13.75 26.40 16.45
C ARG A 93 14.21 25.77 17.76
N LYS A 94 14.76 24.55 17.71
CA LYS A 94 15.25 23.80 18.88
C LYS A 94 16.77 23.89 19.08
N SER A 95 17.49 24.43 18.11
CA SER A 95 18.91 24.79 18.21
C SER A 95 19.06 26.25 18.64
#